data_AF-A0A7C3QNE1-F1
#
_entry.id   AF-A0A7C3QNE1-F1
#
_cell.length_a   1.000
_cell.length_b   1.000
_cell.length_c   1.000
_cell.angle_alpha   90.00
_cell.angle_beta   90.00
_cell.angle_gamma   90.00
#
_symmetry.space_group_name_H-M   'P 1'
#
loop_
_entity.id
_entity.type
_entity.pdbx_description
1 polymer ?
#
loop_
_entity_poly.entity_id
_entity_poly.type
_entity_poly.pdbx_seq_one_letter_code
_entity_poly.pdbx_strand_id
1 'polypeptide(L)'
;PDVILLDMVMPRQDGLTTIPRLKEIIPAAKILVLSSFAESNRVYQAVKTGALGYMLKDTPRVQLLQAIRDVARGQASIHPSIAMKVINDFDNKDGSGDSIEHLTHREMETLRLIARGLSNQEIATTLVVHERTIAKYVSSILNKLHLANRTQAALYAIREGLAAPVN
;
A
#
# COMPACT_ATOMS: atom_id res chain seq x y z
N PRO A 1 -3.07 2.49 -29.21
CA PRO A 1 -3.76 1.23 -28.82
C PRO A 1 -5.01 1.58 -28.00
N ASP A 2 -6.11 0.84 -28.16
CA ASP A 2 -7.33 1.10 -27.40
C ASP A 2 -7.23 0.61 -25.96
N VAL A 3 -6.61 -0.56 -25.77
CA VAL A 3 -6.35 -1.17 -24.47
C VAL A 3 -4.88 -1.59 -24.39
N ILE A 4 -4.24 -1.28 -23.26
CA ILE A 4 -2.94 -1.77 -22.87
C ILE A 4 -3.15 -2.85 -21.82
N LEU A 5 -2.67 -4.06 -22.11
CA LEU A 5 -2.59 -5.13 -21.13
C LEU A 5 -1.22 -5.04 -20.43
N LEU A 6 -1.23 -4.70 -19.15
CA LEU A 6 -0.02 -4.37 -18.38
C LEU A 6 0.26 -5.42 -17.31
N ASP A 7 1.47 -5.97 -17.28
CA ASP A 7 1.93 -6.79 -16.15
C ASP A 7 2.38 -5.91 -14.98
N MET A 8 2.09 -6.34 -13.76
CA MET A 8 2.56 -5.66 -12.55
C MET A 8 4.03 -5.94 -12.27
N VAL A 9 4.52 -7.13 -12.60
CA VAL A 9 5.88 -7.54 -12.29
C VAL A 9 6.68 -7.63 -13.59
N MET A 10 7.39 -6.56 -13.93
CA MET A 10 8.30 -6.54 -15.07
C MET A 10 9.76 -6.38 -14.59
N PRO A 11 10.75 -7.01 -15.27
CA PRO A 11 12.14 -7.07 -14.77
C PRO A 11 12.84 -5.74 -14.56
N ARG A 12 12.38 -4.65 -15.20
CA ARG A 12 13.04 -3.34 -15.17
C ARG A 12 12.18 -2.23 -14.57
N GLN A 13 10.87 -2.41 -14.51
CA GLN A 13 9.94 -1.35 -14.10
C GLN A 13 8.70 -1.98 -13.46
N ASP A 14 8.26 -1.45 -12.33
CA ASP A 14 7.03 -1.90 -11.67
C ASP A 14 5.81 -1.35 -12.42
N GLY A 15 4.78 -2.18 -12.61
CA GLY A 15 3.51 -1.77 -13.23
C GLY A 15 2.89 -0.55 -12.55
N LEU A 16 2.99 -0.43 -11.22
CA LEU A 16 2.47 0.74 -10.49
C LEU A 16 3.13 2.05 -10.91
N THR A 17 4.44 2.04 -11.14
CA THR A 17 5.17 3.23 -11.61
C THR A 17 4.98 3.46 -13.12
N THR A 18 4.49 2.45 -13.83
CA THR A 18 4.31 2.48 -15.29
C THR A 18 2.97 3.08 -15.68
N ILE A 19 1.90 2.82 -14.91
CA ILE A 19 0.54 3.31 -15.18
C ILE A 19 0.52 4.85 -15.36
N PRO A 20 1.05 5.68 -14.44
CA PRO A 20 1.03 7.14 -14.60
C PRO A 20 1.75 7.61 -15.87
N ARG A 21 2.92 7.02 -16.15
CA ARG A 21 3.72 7.34 -17.35
C ARG A 21 2.97 6.99 -18.64
N LEU A 22 2.30 5.84 -18.68
CA LEU A 22 1.48 5.46 -19.83
C LEU A 22 0.30 6.42 -20.03
N LYS A 23 -0.29 6.91 -18.94
CA LYS A 23 -1.36 7.93 -19.01
C LYS A 23 -0.85 9.28 -19.51
N GLU A 24 0.42 9.62 -19.27
CA GLU A 24 1.05 10.83 -19.84
C GLU A 24 1.38 10.66 -21.33
N ILE A 25 1.95 9.52 -21.72
CA ILE A 25 2.39 9.28 -23.10
C ILE A 25 1.22 8.98 -24.04
N ILE A 26 0.22 8.22 -23.58
CA ILE A 26 -0.93 7.76 -24.38
C ILE A 26 -2.23 7.90 -23.56
N PRO A 27 -2.69 9.13 -23.28
CA PRO A 27 -3.82 9.37 -22.36
C PRO A 27 -5.13 8.69 -22.77
N ALA A 28 -5.33 8.48 -24.08
CA ALA A 28 -6.50 7.83 -24.65
C ALA A 28 -6.52 6.30 -24.45
N ALA A 29 -5.36 5.67 -24.21
CA ALA A 29 -5.29 4.24 -23.98
C ALA A 29 -5.88 3.89 -22.61
N LYS A 30 -6.72 2.86 -22.57
CA LYS A 30 -7.23 2.29 -21.32
C LYS A 30 -6.29 1.20 -20.85
N ILE A 31 -6.08 1.09 -19.54
CA ILE A 31 -5.12 0.14 -18.97
C ILE A 31 -5.89 -0.97 -18.25
N LEU A 32 -5.64 -2.22 -18.66
CA LEU A 32 -6.06 -3.44 -17.98
C LEU A 32 -4.82 -4.10 -17.38
N VAL A 33 -4.78 -4.22 -16.07
CA VAL A 33 -3.69 -4.90 -15.38
C VAL A 33 -3.91 -6.42 -15.39
N LEU A 34 -2.85 -7.18 -15.64
CA LEU A 34 -2.83 -8.63 -15.56
C LEU A 34 -1.68 -9.09 -14.65
N SER A 35 -1.99 -9.64 -13.47
CA SER A 35 -0.99 -10.02 -12.47
C SER A 35 -1.17 -11.43 -11.94
N SER A 36 -0.10 -12.06 -11.45
CA SER A 36 -0.21 -13.29 -10.65
C SER A 36 -0.70 -13.02 -9.21
N PHE A 37 -0.74 -11.75 -8.79
CA PHE A 37 -1.00 -11.36 -7.41
C PHE A 37 -2.30 -10.56 -7.29
N ALA A 38 -2.99 -10.72 -6.17
CA ALA A 38 -4.26 -10.06 -5.84
C ALA A 38 -4.19 -9.34 -4.49
N GLU A 39 -3.05 -8.71 -4.20
CA GLU A 39 -2.88 -7.91 -2.99
C GLU A 39 -3.73 -6.64 -3.09
N SER A 40 -4.66 -6.44 -2.16
CA SER A 40 -5.65 -5.36 -2.23
C SER A 40 -5.02 -3.97 -2.31
N ASN A 41 -3.89 -3.73 -1.63
CA ASN A 41 -3.17 -2.46 -1.74
C ASN A 41 -2.64 -2.23 -3.16
N ARG A 42 -2.05 -3.24 -3.81
CA ARG A 42 -1.59 -3.11 -5.21
C ARG A 42 -2.74 -2.85 -6.18
N VAL A 43 -3.86 -3.52 -5.97
CA VAL A 43 -5.07 -3.33 -6.80
C VAL A 43 -5.61 -1.91 -6.61
N TYR A 44 -5.75 -1.47 -5.36
CA TYR A 44 -6.18 -0.11 -5.03
C TYR A 44 -5.27 0.94 -5.66
N GLN A 45 -3.94 0.81 -5.51
CA GLN A 45 -2.99 1.76 -6.10
C GLN A 45 -3.03 1.76 -7.63
N ALA A 46 -3.18 0.59 -8.26
CA ALA A 46 -3.31 0.50 -9.71
C ALA A 46 -4.57 1.23 -10.22
N VAL A 47 -5.71 1.03 -9.57
CA VAL A 47 -6.96 1.72 -9.91
C VAL A 47 -6.84 3.23 -9.65
N LYS A 48 -6.33 3.61 -8.47
CA LYS A 48 -6.11 5.02 -8.09
C LYS A 48 -5.19 5.77 -9.07
N THR A 49 -4.20 5.07 -9.64
CA THR A 49 -3.25 5.66 -10.60
C THR A 49 -3.75 5.63 -12.05
N GLY A 50 -4.92 5.03 -12.32
CA GLY A 50 -5.60 5.15 -13.61
C GLY A 50 -5.80 3.84 -14.39
N ALA A 51 -5.59 2.68 -13.78
CA ALA A 51 -6.03 1.41 -14.37
C ALA A 51 -7.56 1.30 -14.33
N LEU A 52 -8.17 0.91 -15.45
CA LEU A 52 -9.61 0.65 -15.54
C LEU A 52 -9.98 -0.79 -15.18
N GLY A 53 -9.01 -1.70 -15.12
CA GLY A 53 -9.30 -3.06 -14.71
C GLY A 53 -8.10 -3.81 -14.16
N TYR A 54 -8.38 -4.92 -13.49
CA TYR A 54 -7.40 -5.79 -12.85
C TYR A 54 -7.86 -7.25 -12.91
N MET A 55 -7.10 -8.09 -13.61
CA MET A 55 -7.34 -9.52 -13.76
C MET A 55 -6.15 -10.33 -13.24
N LEU A 56 -6.44 -11.56 -12.80
CA LEU A 56 -5.38 -12.52 -12.47
C LEU A 56 -4.86 -13.22 -13.73
N LYS A 57 -3.58 -13.59 -13.76
CA LYS A 57 -2.97 -14.34 -14.88
C LYS A 57 -3.57 -15.73 -15.09
N ASP A 58 -4.19 -16.31 -14.07
CA ASP A 58 -4.91 -17.58 -14.14
C ASP A 58 -6.39 -17.40 -14.55
N THR A 59 -6.85 -16.16 -14.79
CA THR A 59 -8.20 -15.88 -15.27
C THR A 59 -8.49 -16.68 -16.54
N PRO A 60 -9.64 -17.37 -16.64
CA PRO A 60 -10.06 -18.07 -17.85
C PRO A 60 -10.04 -17.14 -19.07
N ARG A 61 -9.54 -17.64 -20.20
CA ARG A 61 -9.37 -16.84 -21.44
C ARG A 61 -10.65 -16.10 -21.86
N VAL A 62 -11.80 -16.75 -21.73
CA VAL A 62 -13.11 -16.15 -22.06
C VAL A 62 -13.39 -14.92 -21.21
N GLN A 63 -13.08 -14.98 -19.90
CA GLN A 63 -13.25 -13.84 -18.99
C GLN A 63 -12.23 -12.73 -19.26
N LEU A 64 -10.97 -13.08 -19.57
CA LEU A 64 -9.97 -12.08 -19.95
C LEU A 64 -10.37 -11.32 -21.22
N LEU A 65 -10.87 -12.03 -22.24
CA LEU A 65 -11.37 -11.40 -23.46
C LEU A 65 -12.55 -10.47 -23.19
N GLN A 66 -13.44 -10.88 -22.28
CA GLN A 66 -14.56 -10.03 -21.87
C GLN A 66 -14.06 -8.77 -21.15
N ALA A 67 -13.14 -8.90 -20.20
CA ALA A 67 -12.52 -7.78 -19.49
C ALA A 67 -11.86 -6.77 -20.44
N ILE A 68 -11.16 -7.24 -21.47
CA ILE A 68 -10.56 -6.35 -22.49
C ILE A 68 -11.64 -5.54 -23.22
N ARG A 69 -12.75 -6.18 -23.62
CA ARG A 69 -13.85 -5.49 -24.32
C ARG A 69 -14.54 -4.46 -23.42
N ASP A 70 -14.75 -4.80 -22.15
CA ASP A 70 -15.35 -3.91 -21.17
C ASP A 70 -14.46 -2.67 -20.96
N VAL A 71 -13.16 -2.87 -20.75
CA VAL A 71 -12.18 -1.79 -20.62
C VAL A 71 -12.08 -0.95 -21.90
N ALA A 72 -12.16 -1.56 -23.09
CA ALA A 72 -12.17 -0.82 -24.36
C ALA A 72 -13.35 0.16 -24.44
N ARG A 73 -14.52 -0.23 -23.90
CA ARG A 73 -15.74 0.60 -23.78
C ARG A 73 -15.69 1.61 -22.62
N GLY A 74 -14.59 1.66 -21.86
CA GLY A 74 -14.46 2.53 -20.70
C GLY A 74 -15.15 2.00 -19.44
N GLN A 75 -15.55 0.72 -19.43
CA GLN A 75 -16.16 0.08 -18.28
C GLN A 75 -15.07 -0.54 -17.39
N ALA A 76 -15.25 -0.44 -16.07
CA ALA A 76 -14.33 -1.08 -15.14
C ALA A 76 -14.49 -2.60 -15.18
N SER A 77 -13.38 -3.34 -15.09
CA SER A 77 -13.40 -4.80 -15.03
C SER A 77 -12.40 -5.33 -14.00
N ILE A 78 -12.89 -5.90 -12.92
CA ILE A 78 -12.07 -6.45 -11.83
C ILE A 78 -12.50 -7.89 -11.58
N HIS A 79 -11.53 -8.79 -11.42
CA HIS A 79 -11.83 -10.19 -11.09
C HIS A 79 -12.62 -10.28 -9.76
N PRO A 80 -13.71 -11.07 -9.67
CA PRO A 80 -14.61 -11.07 -8.51
C PRO A 80 -13.94 -11.30 -7.16
N SER A 81 -12.97 -12.23 -7.08
CA SER A 81 -12.23 -12.49 -5.84
C SER A 81 -11.35 -11.32 -5.39
N ILE A 82 -10.89 -10.51 -6.35
CA ILE A 82 -10.15 -9.29 -6.07
C ILE A 82 -11.11 -8.20 -5.59
N ALA A 83 -12.24 -8.03 -6.27
CA ALA A 83 -13.25 -7.05 -5.91
C ALA A 83 -13.73 -7.27 -4.47
N MET A 84 -14.04 -8.52 -4.08
CA MET A 84 -14.42 -8.86 -2.71
C MET A 84 -13.32 -8.57 -1.69
N LYS A 85 -12.05 -8.90 -2.00
CA LYS A 85 -10.92 -8.55 -1.13
C LYS A 85 -10.77 -7.05 -0.93
N VAL A 86 -10.90 -6.29 -2.01
CA VAL A 86 -10.86 -4.84 -1.98
C VAL A 86 -12.01 -4.30 -1.13
N ILE A 87 -13.25 -4.74 -1.36
CA ILE A 87 -14.42 -4.33 -0.58
C ILE A 87 -14.23 -4.65 0.91
N ASN A 88 -13.82 -5.87 1.26
CA ASN A 88 -13.59 -6.24 2.66
C ASN A 88 -12.47 -5.41 3.31
N ASP A 89 -11.42 -5.09 2.55
CA ASP A 89 -10.35 -4.22 3.03
C ASP A 89 -10.78 -2.74 3.07
N PHE A 90 -11.80 -2.34 2.32
CA PHE A 90 -12.44 -1.02 2.38
C PHE A 90 -13.41 -0.91 3.56
N ASP A 91 -14.18 -1.95 3.87
CA ASP A 91 -15.01 -2.00 5.09
C ASP A 91 -14.14 -1.99 6.36
N ASN A 92 -12.93 -2.54 6.29
CA ASN A 92 -11.91 -2.39 7.33
C ASN A 92 -11.20 -1.01 7.31
N LYS A 93 -11.44 -0.17 6.30
CA LYS A 93 -10.86 1.18 6.14
C LYS A 93 -11.84 2.32 6.36
N ASP A 94 -13.15 2.11 6.22
CA ASP A 94 -14.20 3.10 6.52
C ASP A 94 -14.42 3.30 8.04
N GLY A 95 -13.68 2.57 8.87
CA GLY A 95 -13.50 2.84 10.30
C GLY A 95 -12.15 3.46 10.69
N SER A 96 -11.18 3.53 9.79
CA SER A 96 -9.83 4.01 10.13
C SER A 96 -8.92 4.07 8.90
N GLY A 97 -8.41 5.26 8.59
CA GLY A 97 -7.06 5.31 8.02
C GLY A 97 -6.10 4.65 9.01
N ASP A 98 -5.11 3.92 8.50
CA ASP A 98 -3.76 3.84 9.08
C ASP A 98 -3.70 3.80 10.62
N SER A 99 -4.47 2.93 11.28
CA SER A 99 -4.65 3.05 12.71
C SER A 99 -3.54 2.40 13.52
N ILE A 100 -3.02 3.21 14.44
CA ILE A 100 -2.35 2.89 15.71
C ILE A 100 -2.76 1.53 16.32
N GLU A 101 -4.01 1.10 16.13
CA GLU A 101 -4.58 -0.18 16.59
C GLU A 101 -3.87 -1.43 16.05
N HIS A 102 -3.16 -1.37 14.91
CA HIS A 102 -2.39 -2.51 14.37
C HIS A 102 -0.95 -2.62 14.91
N LEU A 103 -0.53 -1.65 15.71
CA LEU A 103 0.73 -1.74 16.43
C LEU A 103 0.52 -2.55 17.71
N THR A 104 1.42 -3.50 17.96
CA THR A 104 1.52 -4.17 19.25
C THR A 104 1.82 -3.16 20.35
N HIS A 105 1.56 -3.52 21.60
CA HIS A 105 1.85 -2.65 22.75
C HIS A 105 3.31 -2.15 22.75
N ARG A 106 4.28 -3.03 22.42
CA ARG A 106 5.70 -2.68 22.35
C ARG A 106 6.04 -1.76 21.18
N GLU A 107 5.40 -1.93 20.04
CA GLU A 107 5.57 -1.03 18.90
C GLU A 107 4.97 0.36 19.22
N MET A 108 3.84 0.41 19.93
CA MET A 108 3.22 1.65 20.38
C MET A 108 4.12 2.42 21.36
N GLU A 109 4.65 1.74 22.38
CA GLU A 109 5.62 2.33 23.32
C GLU A 109 6.85 2.85 22.58
N THR A 110 7.38 2.06 21.65
CA THR A 110 8.52 2.45 20.82
C THR A 110 8.20 3.72 20.01
N LEU A 111 7.04 3.77 19.34
CA LEU A 111 6.62 4.93 18.55
C LEU A 111 6.50 6.22 19.39
N ARG A 112 5.95 6.13 20.61
CA ARG A 112 5.88 7.27 21.53
C ARG A 112 7.25 7.80 21.92
N LEU A 113 8.21 6.90 22.15
CA LEU A 113 9.57 7.30 22.53
C LEU A 113 10.37 7.85 21.32
N ILE A 114 10.11 7.34 20.11
CA ILE A 114 10.63 7.95 18.86
C ILE A 114 10.15 9.40 18.75
N ALA A 115 8.87 9.65 19.03
CA ALA A 115 8.28 10.99 18.94
C ALA A 115 8.89 11.98 19.95
N ARG A 116 9.42 11.47 21.07
CA ARG A 116 10.18 12.24 22.07
C ARG A 116 11.67 12.41 21.70
N GLY A 117 12.08 12.00 20.51
CA GLY A 117 13.44 12.20 20.01
C GLY A 117 14.48 11.21 20.53
N LEU A 118 14.09 10.18 21.30
CA LEU A 118 15.05 9.19 21.81
C LEU A 118 15.65 8.37 20.65
N SER A 119 16.86 7.88 20.83
CA SER A 119 17.57 6.92 19.97
C SER A 119 17.15 5.47 20.27
N ASN A 120 17.53 4.52 19.42
CA ASN A 120 17.23 3.10 19.68
C ASN A 120 17.88 2.60 20.97
N GLN A 121 19.07 3.10 21.32
CA GLN A 121 19.78 2.73 22.54
C GLN A 121 19.07 3.26 23.78
N GLU A 122 18.58 4.51 23.77
CA GLU A 122 17.83 5.09 24.88
C GLU A 122 16.47 4.41 25.07
N ILE A 123 15.79 4.07 23.97
CA ILE A 123 14.54 3.30 24.00
C ILE A 123 14.79 1.90 24.58
N ALA A 124 15.88 1.25 24.18
CA ALA A 124 16.24 -0.08 24.65
C ALA A 124 16.49 -0.10 26.16
N THR A 125 17.21 0.89 26.67
CA THR A 125 17.40 1.12 28.11
C THR A 125 16.07 1.36 28.82
N THR A 126 15.21 2.22 28.25
CA THR A 126 13.90 2.56 28.82
C THR A 126 12.97 1.35 28.92
N LEU A 127 12.93 0.52 27.88
CA LEU A 127 12.05 -0.65 27.80
C LEU A 127 12.69 -1.95 28.33
N VAL A 128 13.94 -1.88 28.81
CA VAL A 128 14.73 -3.00 29.34
C VAL A 128 14.81 -4.17 28.34
N VAL A 129 15.21 -3.85 27.10
CA VAL A 129 15.40 -4.82 26.01
C VAL A 129 16.71 -4.54 25.27
N HIS A 130 17.13 -5.45 24.38
CA HIS A 130 18.28 -5.19 23.51
C HIS A 130 17.97 -4.17 22.42
N GLU A 131 18.96 -3.34 22.06
CA GLU A 131 18.84 -2.34 20.98
C GLU A 131 18.40 -2.96 19.65
N ARG A 132 18.88 -4.17 19.33
CA ARG A 132 18.47 -4.91 18.13
C ARG A 132 16.97 -5.19 18.09
N THR A 133 16.33 -5.37 19.25
CA THR A 133 14.87 -5.54 19.35
C THR A 133 14.14 -4.25 19.00
N ILE A 134 14.65 -3.10 19.46
CA ILE A 134 14.09 -1.80 19.08
C ILE A 134 14.24 -1.54 17.58
N ALA A 135 15.39 -1.86 16.99
CA ALA A 135 15.56 -1.73 15.54
C ALA A 135 14.53 -2.54 14.75
N LYS A 136 14.17 -3.75 15.23
CA LYS A 136 13.09 -4.56 14.65
C LYS A 136 11.72 -3.89 14.80
N TYR A 137 11.40 -3.36 15.98
CA TYR A 137 10.13 -2.64 16.19
C TYR A 137 10.04 -1.40 15.30
N VAL A 138 11.11 -0.61 15.18
CA VAL A 138 11.16 0.55 14.28
C VAL A 138 10.88 0.12 12.83
N SER A 139 11.56 -0.92 12.34
CA SER A 139 11.31 -1.43 10.98
C SER A 139 9.87 -1.91 10.79
N SER A 140 9.31 -2.61 11.78
CA SER A 140 7.92 -3.08 11.74
C SER A 140 6.93 -1.89 11.72
N ILE A 141 7.14 -0.88 12.55
CA ILE A 141 6.33 0.34 12.60
C ILE A 141 6.35 1.06 11.26
N LEU A 142 7.54 1.29 10.68
CA LEU A 142 7.68 1.95 9.38
C LEU A 142 6.94 1.18 8.28
N ASN A 143 7.02 -0.15 8.29
CA ASN A 143 6.31 -0.98 7.32
C ASN A 143 4.79 -0.94 7.53
N LYS A 144 4.32 -1.09 8.77
CA LYS A 144 2.89 -1.12 9.12
C LYS A 144 2.20 0.21 8.88
N LEU A 145 2.90 1.32 9.14
CA LEU A 145 2.40 2.68 8.94
C LEU A 145 2.76 3.28 7.58
N HIS A 146 3.43 2.50 6.71
CA HIS A 146 3.88 2.93 5.39
C HIS A 146 4.75 4.22 5.40
N LEU A 147 5.65 4.33 6.37
CA LEU A 147 6.53 5.47 6.58
C LEU A 147 7.94 5.18 6.05
N ALA A 148 8.56 6.17 5.42
CA ALA A 148 9.86 6.02 4.79
C ALA A 148 11.04 6.09 5.77
N ASN A 149 10.90 6.80 6.89
CA ASN A 149 11.99 6.97 7.85
C ASN A 149 11.49 7.31 9.26
N ARG A 150 12.42 7.29 10.21
CA ARG A 150 12.19 7.60 11.63
C ARG A 150 11.57 8.99 11.84
N THR A 151 12.00 9.99 11.07
CA THR A 151 11.48 11.35 11.18
C THR A 151 9.99 11.40 10.85
N GLN A 152 9.57 10.68 9.80
CA GLN A 152 8.15 10.54 9.48
C GLN A 152 7.37 9.82 10.59
N ALA A 153 7.96 8.79 11.23
CA ALA A 153 7.35 8.13 12.39
C ALA A 153 7.15 9.08 13.58
N ALA A 154 8.14 9.93 13.88
CA ALA A 154 8.01 10.93 14.93
C ALA A 154 6.89 11.93 14.64
N LEU A 155 6.84 12.49 13.42
CA LEU A 155 5.82 13.44 13.00
C LEU A 155 4.41 12.82 12.99
N TYR A 156 4.29 11.57 12.53
CA TYR A 156 3.05 10.82 12.57
C TYR A 156 2.53 10.72 14.01
N ALA A 157 3.37 10.28 14.96
CA ALA A 157 2.96 10.10 16.34
C ALA A 157 2.52 11.41 17.02
N ILE A 158 3.17 12.54 16.69
CA ILE A 158 2.76 13.87 17.17
C ILE A 158 1.39 14.25 16.60
N ARG A 159 1.17 14.04 15.29
CA ARG A 159 -0.10 14.34 14.62
C ARG A 159 -1.26 13.54 15.20
N GLU A 160 -1.03 12.28 15.54
CA GLU A 160 -2.03 11.40 16.15
C GLU A 160 -2.17 11.60 17.69
N GLY A 161 -1.50 12.61 18.27
CA GLY A 161 -1.63 12.92 19.70
C GLY A 161 -0.97 11.91 20.65
N LEU A 162 -0.10 11.04 20.14
CA LEU A 162 0.60 10.03 20.95
C LEU A 162 1.74 10.60 21.80
N ALA A 163 2.26 11.77 21.43
CA ALA A 163 3.30 12.49 22.16
C ALA A 163 3.22 13.99 21.87
N ALA A 164 3.58 14.80 22.87
CA ALA A 164 3.81 16.22 22.67
C ALA A 164 5.18 16.44 21.99
N PRO A 165 5.32 17.45 21.10
CA PRO A 165 6.62 17.82 20.56
C PRO A 165 7.58 18.18 21.70
N VAL A 166 8.84 17.80 21.54
CA VAL A 166 9.91 18.19 22.46
C VAL A 166 10.19 19.67 22.21
N ASN A 167 10.02 20.52 23.25
CA ASN A 167 10.46 21.91 23.23
C ASN A 167 11.99 22.00 23.22
#